data_AF-A0A2I1IN39-F1
#
_entry.id   AF-A0A2I1IN39-F1
#
_cell.length_a   1.000
_cell.length_b   1.000
_cell.length_c   1.000
_cell.angle_alpha   90.00
_cell.angle_beta   90.00
_cell.angle_gamma   90.00
#
_symmetry.space_group_name_H-M   'P 1'
#
loop_
_entity.id
_entity.type
_entity.pdbx_description
1 polymer ?
#
loop_
_entity_poly.entity_id
_entity_poly.type
_entity_poly.pdbx_seq_one_letter_code
_entity_poly.pdbx_strand_id
1 'polypeptide(L)'
;MKDKGFDDPVITDLSAPKPETLAGDGISSIFNVQLAKKYGYRFAPDPRNTAEEAIHEAGEGGLYANKSKDFLDARDKCLDKTRERLADPNEPTEEPKELDEIEPDLDSVGSQLNRLHVDYASVPALVDSGKQWRECMRPLGIAGLPDYPWQTDTMLPQALLDRWPQWTPTGKPSSEEIELATHDAKCREQSGWIHNLYEAEWDLRKKFVEAHKADLDADLKKDEEKGKRALQVIDEYEK
;
A
#
# COMPACT_ATOMS: atom_id res chain seq x y z
N MET A 1 -12.41 -21.49 -18.61
CA MET A 1 -12.92 -20.74 -17.44
C MET A 1 -14.35 -20.27 -17.70
N LYS A 2 -14.58 -19.49 -18.77
CA LYS A 2 -15.92 -19.09 -19.23
C LYS A 2 -16.93 -20.23 -19.36
N ASP A 3 -16.57 -21.29 -20.08
CA ASP A 3 -17.44 -22.47 -20.29
C ASP A 3 -17.77 -23.28 -19.02
N LYS A 4 -17.13 -22.95 -17.88
CA LYS A 4 -17.41 -23.53 -16.55
C LYS A 4 -18.13 -22.56 -15.61
N GLY A 5 -18.65 -21.43 -16.12
CA GLY A 5 -19.35 -20.42 -15.33
C GLY A 5 -18.43 -19.44 -14.59
N PHE A 6 -17.13 -19.45 -14.88
CA PHE A 6 -16.16 -18.46 -14.37
C PHE A 6 -15.94 -17.38 -15.42
N ASP A 7 -16.94 -16.51 -15.56
CA ASP A 7 -16.96 -15.33 -16.46
C ASP A 7 -16.65 -14.01 -15.74
N ASP A 8 -16.27 -14.09 -14.45
CA ASP A 8 -16.03 -12.91 -13.62
C ASP A 8 -14.86 -12.07 -14.15
N PRO A 9 -14.95 -10.74 -14.06
CA PRO A 9 -13.88 -9.87 -14.50
C PRO A 9 -12.62 -10.14 -13.70
N VAL A 10 -11.47 -10.05 -14.37
CA VAL A 10 -10.19 -9.94 -13.68
C VAL A 10 -10.28 -8.69 -12.78
N ILE A 11 -10.03 -8.86 -11.49
CA ILE A 11 -10.16 -7.77 -10.50
C ILE A 11 -9.02 -6.76 -10.64
N THR A 12 -7.84 -7.25 -11.02
CA THR A 12 -6.63 -6.45 -11.14
C THR A 12 -5.90 -6.74 -12.44
N ASP A 13 -5.79 -5.74 -13.32
CA ASP A 13 -4.90 -5.78 -14.47
C ASP A 13 -3.48 -5.39 -14.05
N LEU A 14 -2.64 -6.40 -13.83
CA LEU A 14 -1.23 -6.20 -13.46
C LEU A 14 -0.37 -5.64 -14.60
N SER A 15 -0.89 -5.60 -15.84
CA SER A 15 -0.20 -4.99 -16.99
C SER A 15 -0.47 -3.49 -17.12
N ALA A 16 -1.51 -2.98 -16.48
CA ALA A 16 -1.82 -1.56 -16.43
C ALA A 16 -0.76 -0.78 -15.61
N PRO A 17 -0.51 0.50 -15.94
CA PRO A 17 0.45 1.31 -15.19
C PRO A 17 0.02 1.49 -13.72
N LYS A 18 1.01 1.63 -12.81
CA LYS A 18 0.71 1.97 -11.40
C LYS A 18 0.07 3.37 -11.30
N PRO A 19 -0.76 3.64 -10.27
CA PRO A 19 -1.24 4.99 -9.97
C PRO A 19 -0.07 5.99 -9.82
N GLU A 20 -0.25 7.23 -10.28
CA GLU A 20 0.79 8.27 -10.21
C GLU A 20 1.22 8.62 -8.79
N THR A 21 0.33 8.42 -7.80
CA THR A 21 0.62 8.64 -6.38
C THR A 21 1.19 7.41 -5.69
N LEU A 22 1.44 6.30 -6.38
CA LEU A 22 1.99 5.09 -5.77
C LEU A 22 3.51 5.04 -5.93
N ALA A 23 4.22 4.85 -4.83
CA ALA A 23 5.66 4.70 -4.83
C ALA A 23 6.10 3.35 -5.42
N GLY A 24 7.41 3.23 -5.68
CA GLY A 24 8.00 2.04 -6.30
C GLY A 24 7.80 0.77 -5.48
N ASP A 25 7.74 0.89 -4.15
CA ASP A 25 7.50 -0.21 -3.19
C ASP A 25 6.09 -0.80 -3.25
N GLY A 26 5.15 -0.14 -3.95
CA GLY A 26 3.77 -0.59 -4.11
C GLY A 26 2.90 -0.42 -2.87
N ILE A 27 3.40 0.26 -1.83
CA ILE A 27 2.69 0.48 -0.57
C ILE A 27 2.61 1.98 -0.26
N SER A 28 3.73 2.69 -0.35
CA SER A 28 3.83 4.08 0.08
C SER A 28 3.23 5.03 -0.96
N SER A 29 2.73 6.18 -0.50
CA SER A 29 2.24 7.23 -1.39
C SER A 29 3.29 8.30 -1.70
N ILE A 30 3.24 8.84 -2.91
CA ILE A 30 4.03 10.00 -3.34
C ILE A 30 3.18 11.25 -3.14
N PHE A 31 3.69 12.20 -2.35
CA PHE A 31 3.08 13.51 -2.16
C PHE A 31 4.06 14.64 -2.53
N ASN A 32 3.78 15.34 -3.62
CA ASN A 32 4.58 16.45 -4.12
C ASN A 32 3.70 17.54 -4.76
N VAL A 33 4.29 18.68 -5.12
CA VAL A 33 3.54 19.84 -5.64
C VAL A 33 2.78 19.52 -6.93
N GLN A 34 3.31 18.67 -7.80
CA GLN A 34 2.63 18.32 -9.06
C GLN A 34 1.40 17.45 -8.81
N LEU A 35 1.56 16.43 -7.96
CA LEU A 35 0.46 15.50 -7.63
C LEU A 35 -0.60 16.17 -6.76
N ALA A 36 -0.20 16.98 -5.78
CA ALA A 36 -1.13 17.73 -4.93
C ALA A 36 -2.01 18.70 -5.74
N LYS A 37 -1.48 19.30 -6.81
CA LYS A 37 -2.27 20.13 -7.74
C LYS A 37 -3.34 19.34 -8.50
N LYS A 38 -3.08 18.04 -8.74
CA LYS A 38 -3.96 17.19 -9.55
C LYS A 38 -4.97 16.43 -8.69
N TYR A 39 -4.55 15.97 -7.51
CA TYR A 39 -5.30 15.03 -6.68
C TYR A 39 -5.59 15.54 -5.26
N GLY A 40 -5.10 16.72 -4.88
CA GLY A 40 -5.27 17.19 -3.51
C GLY A 40 -4.55 16.27 -2.52
N TYR A 41 -5.27 15.81 -1.50
CA TYR A 41 -4.79 14.79 -0.56
C TYR A 41 -5.19 13.37 -0.96
N ARG A 42 -5.80 13.19 -2.12
CA ARG A 42 -6.31 11.89 -2.60
C ARG A 42 -5.27 11.15 -3.42
N PHE A 43 -5.43 9.84 -3.51
CA PHE A 43 -4.69 9.00 -4.43
C PHE A 43 -5.15 9.24 -5.88
N ALA A 44 -4.21 9.09 -6.80
CA ALA A 44 -4.54 8.95 -8.21
C ALA A 44 -5.43 7.72 -8.42
N PRO A 45 -6.40 7.77 -9.36
CA PRO A 45 -7.15 6.58 -9.75
C PRO A 45 -6.21 5.42 -10.09
N ASP A 46 -6.57 4.21 -9.67
CA ASP A 46 -5.80 3.01 -9.95
C ASP A 46 -6.32 2.32 -11.21
N PRO A 47 -5.66 2.49 -12.37
CA PRO A 47 -6.12 1.88 -13.61
C PRO A 47 -5.97 0.36 -13.62
N ARG A 48 -5.26 -0.21 -12.63
CA ARG A 48 -5.18 -1.66 -12.44
C ARG A 48 -6.48 -2.20 -11.86
N ASN A 49 -7.26 -1.40 -11.13
CA ASN A 49 -8.51 -1.85 -10.53
C ASN A 49 -9.65 -1.87 -11.57
N THR A 50 -9.74 -2.96 -12.31
CA THR A 50 -10.71 -3.15 -13.40
C THR A 50 -12.11 -3.53 -12.92
N ALA A 51 -12.27 -3.80 -11.61
CA ALA A 51 -13.54 -4.24 -11.03
C ALA A 51 -14.08 -3.28 -9.96
N GLU A 52 -13.54 -2.06 -9.82
CA GLU A 52 -13.96 -1.11 -8.78
C GLU A 52 -15.46 -0.84 -8.80
N GLU A 53 -16.01 -0.55 -9.99
CA GLU A 53 -17.44 -0.31 -10.20
C GLU A 53 -18.26 -1.57 -9.88
N ALA A 54 -17.84 -2.74 -10.37
CA ALA A 54 -18.53 -4.00 -10.13
C ALA A 54 -18.53 -4.42 -8.65
N ILE A 55 -17.45 -4.12 -7.91
CA ILE A 55 -17.36 -4.33 -6.45
C ILE A 55 -18.31 -3.38 -5.74
N HIS A 56 -18.32 -2.10 -6.14
CA HIS A 56 -19.23 -1.10 -5.57
C HIS A 56 -20.70 -1.48 -5.78
N GLU A 57 -21.06 -1.93 -6.99
CA GLU A 57 -22.40 -2.41 -7.34
C GLU A 57 -22.79 -3.70 -6.59
N ALA A 58 -21.83 -4.60 -6.35
CA ALA A 58 -22.08 -5.86 -5.65
C ALA A 58 -22.48 -5.67 -4.17
N GLY A 59 -22.12 -4.54 -3.55
CA GLY A 59 -22.49 -4.22 -2.17
C GLY A 59 -21.86 -5.15 -1.13
N GLU A 60 -22.53 -5.30 0.02
CA GLU A 60 -22.07 -6.16 1.11
C GLU A 60 -21.97 -7.64 0.65
N GLY A 61 -20.77 -8.22 0.77
CA GLY A 61 -20.46 -9.60 0.35
C GLY A 61 -19.54 -9.71 -0.88
N GLY A 62 -19.27 -8.59 -1.56
CA GLY A 62 -18.32 -8.52 -2.69
C GLY A 62 -18.77 -9.22 -3.97
N LEU A 63 -17.89 -9.27 -4.98
CA LEU A 63 -18.19 -9.79 -6.33
C LEU A 63 -18.82 -11.19 -6.38
N TYR A 64 -18.60 -11.99 -5.35
CA TYR A 64 -19.04 -13.38 -5.30
C TYR A 64 -20.22 -13.63 -4.34
N ALA A 65 -20.78 -12.59 -3.71
CA ALA A 65 -21.86 -12.72 -2.72
C ALA A 65 -23.07 -13.49 -3.24
N ASN A 66 -23.42 -13.27 -4.51
CA ASN A 66 -24.61 -13.83 -5.15
C ASN A 66 -24.33 -15.13 -5.92
N LYS A 67 -23.12 -15.68 -5.84
CA LYS A 67 -22.76 -16.93 -6.53
C LYS A 67 -23.31 -18.14 -5.78
N SER A 68 -23.57 -19.21 -6.51
CA SER A 68 -24.07 -20.46 -5.89
C SER A 68 -23.01 -21.10 -4.99
N LYS A 69 -23.47 -21.88 -4.01
CA LYS A 69 -22.58 -22.71 -3.19
C LYS A 69 -21.67 -23.60 -4.04
N ASP A 70 -22.21 -24.22 -5.10
CA ASP A 70 -21.45 -25.07 -6.01
C ASP A 70 -20.31 -24.31 -6.72
N PHE A 71 -20.54 -23.04 -7.09
CA PHE A 71 -19.50 -22.18 -7.66
C PHE A 71 -18.41 -21.89 -6.63
N LEU A 72 -18.78 -21.52 -5.40
CA LEU A 72 -17.83 -21.22 -4.33
C LEU A 72 -16.99 -22.45 -3.99
N ASP A 73 -17.64 -23.61 -3.81
CA ASP A 73 -16.95 -24.88 -3.54
C ASP A 73 -16.01 -25.28 -4.70
N ALA A 74 -16.39 -25.03 -5.96
CA ALA A 74 -15.53 -25.29 -7.12
C ALA A 74 -14.34 -24.34 -7.20
N ARG A 75 -14.54 -23.05 -6.88
CA ARG A 75 -13.49 -22.04 -6.79
C ARG A 75 -12.49 -22.41 -5.70
N ASP A 76 -12.96 -22.73 -4.51
CA ASP A 76 -12.10 -23.02 -3.36
C ASP A 76 -11.27 -24.28 -3.62
N LYS A 77 -11.86 -25.35 -4.18
CA LYS A 77 -11.12 -26.54 -4.66
C LYS A 77 -10.06 -26.21 -5.72
N CYS A 78 -10.31 -25.23 -6.59
CA CYS A 78 -9.34 -24.78 -7.58
C CYS A 78 -8.16 -24.06 -6.92
N LEU A 79 -8.46 -23.17 -5.96
CA LEU A 79 -7.46 -22.45 -5.19
C LEU A 79 -6.61 -23.41 -4.34
N ASP A 80 -7.22 -24.41 -3.71
CA ASP A 80 -6.50 -25.40 -2.90
C ASP A 80 -5.51 -26.23 -3.73
N LYS A 81 -5.95 -26.74 -4.88
CA LYS A 81 -5.05 -27.43 -5.83
C LYS A 81 -3.91 -26.54 -6.30
N THR A 82 -4.18 -25.26 -6.49
CA THR A 82 -3.14 -24.31 -6.89
C THR A 82 -2.17 -24.07 -5.74
N ARG A 83 -2.65 -23.89 -4.50
CA ARG A 83 -1.83 -23.76 -3.29
C ARG A 83 -0.93 -24.98 -3.08
N GLU A 84 -1.47 -26.20 -3.22
CA GLU A 84 -0.70 -27.44 -3.15
C GLU A 84 0.46 -27.47 -4.16
N ARG A 85 0.23 -27.00 -5.38
CA ARG A 85 1.26 -26.93 -6.43
C ARG A 85 2.29 -25.83 -6.20
N LEU A 86 1.90 -24.74 -5.54
CA LEU A 86 2.78 -23.63 -5.20
C LEU A 86 3.52 -23.82 -3.87
N ALA A 87 3.07 -24.76 -3.04
CA ALA A 87 3.71 -25.09 -1.76
C ALA A 87 5.16 -25.52 -1.97
N ASP A 88 6.06 -25.07 -1.09
CA ASP A 88 7.42 -25.58 -1.06
C ASP A 88 7.42 -27.03 -0.56
N PRO A 89 7.87 -28.01 -1.36
CA PRO A 89 7.93 -29.40 -0.92
C PRO A 89 8.89 -29.61 0.27
N ASN A 90 9.73 -28.62 0.59
CA ASN A 90 10.64 -28.64 1.73
C ASN A 90 10.13 -27.84 2.93
N GLU A 91 9.03 -27.09 2.79
CA GLU A 91 8.36 -26.50 3.95
C GLU A 91 7.54 -27.56 4.67
N PRO A 92 7.57 -27.63 6.01
CA PRO A 92 6.60 -28.41 6.75
C PRO A 92 5.20 -27.96 6.33
N THR A 93 4.35 -28.90 5.94
CA THR A 93 2.91 -28.65 5.82
C THR A 93 2.38 -28.40 7.23
N GLU A 94 2.38 -27.14 7.66
CA GLU A 94 1.55 -26.73 8.79
C GLU A 94 0.09 -26.89 8.36
N GLU A 95 -0.75 -27.41 9.26
CA GLU A 95 -2.20 -27.36 9.03
C GLU A 95 -2.59 -25.88 8.83
N PRO A 96 -3.51 -25.58 7.90
CA PRO A 96 -3.99 -24.21 7.73
C PRO A 96 -4.58 -23.73 9.05
N LYS A 97 -3.85 -22.86 9.75
CA LYS A 97 -4.34 -22.17 10.94
C LYS A 97 -5.46 -21.22 10.51
N GLU A 98 -6.50 -21.11 11.32
CA GLU A 98 -7.47 -20.03 11.10
C GLU A 98 -6.76 -18.68 11.20
N LEU A 99 -7.25 -17.65 10.49
CA LEU A 99 -6.59 -16.34 10.43
C LEU A 99 -6.28 -15.76 11.83
N ASP A 100 -7.13 -16.08 12.80
CA ASP A 100 -7.06 -15.63 14.20
C ASP A 100 -6.02 -16.40 15.03
N GLU A 101 -5.53 -17.54 14.52
CA GLU A 101 -4.51 -18.41 15.14
C GLU A 101 -3.11 -18.20 14.53
N ILE A 102 -3.00 -17.39 13.48
CA ILE A 102 -1.71 -16.99 12.90
C ILE A 102 -1.13 -15.91 13.81
N GLU A 103 -0.35 -16.33 14.81
CA GLU A 103 0.51 -15.38 15.52
C GLU A 103 1.59 -14.88 14.54
N PRO A 104 1.64 -13.57 14.25
CA PRO A 104 2.66 -13.04 13.37
C PRO A 104 4.02 -13.28 14.01
N ASP A 105 4.94 -13.93 13.29
CA ASP A 105 6.34 -14.00 13.72
C ASP A 105 6.93 -12.60 13.68
N LEU A 106 6.85 -11.91 14.82
CA LEU A 106 7.37 -10.57 15.01
C LEU A 106 8.90 -10.56 15.00
N ASP A 107 9.57 -11.71 15.11
CA ASP A 107 11.02 -11.79 15.07
C ASP A 107 11.54 -12.08 13.66
N SER A 108 10.68 -12.52 12.73
CA SER A 108 11.05 -12.66 11.32
C SER A 108 11.59 -11.35 10.73
N VAL A 109 12.63 -11.47 9.90
CA VAL A 109 13.28 -10.31 9.25
C VAL A 109 12.28 -9.54 8.39
N GLY A 110 11.37 -10.22 7.69
CA GLY A 110 10.27 -9.58 6.95
C GLY A 110 9.33 -8.76 7.84
N SER A 111 8.94 -9.28 9.01
CA SER A 111 8.09 -8.54 9.96
C SER A 111 8.80 -7.35 10.59
N GLN A 112 10.09 -7.47 10.90
CA GLN A 112 10.91 -6.36 11.37
C GLN A 112 11.04 -5.27 10.29
N LEU A 113 11.31 -5.65 9.04
CA LEU A 113 11.40 -4.73 7.90
C LEU A 113 10.09 -3.94 7.69
N ASN A 114 8.93 -4.60 7.80
CA ASN A 114 7.63 -3.97 7.63
C ASN A 114 7.28 -2.94 8.71
N ARG A 115 7.91 -3.02 9.89
CA ARG A 115 7.71 -2.08 11.00
C ARG A 115 8.83 -1.05 11.11
N LEU A 116 9.83 -1.11 10.22
CA LEU A 116 10.97 -0.22 10.23
C LEU A 116 10.53 1.20 9.88
N HIS A 117 10.67 2.12 10.83
CA HIS A 117 10.31 3.53 10.66
C HIS A 117 11.34 4.42 11.34
N VAL A 118 11.51 5.64 10.81
CA VAL A 118 12.35 6.66 11.43
C VAL A 118 11.60 7.28 12.60
N ASP A 119 12.24 7.32 13.77
CA ASP A 119 11.80 8.21 14.86
C ASP A 119 12.22 9.64 14.51
N TYR A 120 11.25 10.46 14.08
CA TYR A 120 11.50 11.84 13.65
C TYR A 120 12.16 12.69 14.74
N ALA A 121 11.85 12.46 16.01
CA ALA A 121 12.39 13.22 17.12
C ALA A 121 13.88 12.93 17.37
N SER A 122 14.36 11.76 16.90
CA SER A 122 15.76 11.36 17.01
C SER A 122 16.67 11.96 15.93
N VAL A 123 16.10 12.59 14.90
CA VAL A 123 16.83 13.13 13.74
C VAL A 123 16.75 14.67 13.74
N PRO A 124 17.82 15.39 14.11
CA PRO A 124 17.79 16.86 14.24
C PRO A 124 17.31 17.59 12.98
N ALA A 125 17.71 17.12 11.79
CA ALA A 125 17.28 17.71 10.52
C ALA A 125 15.76 17.59 10.28
N LEU A 126 15.13 16.51 10.77
CA LEU A 126 13.67 16.35 10.73
C LEU A 126 13.00 17.27 11.76
N VAL A 127 13.56 17.40 12.96
CA VAL A 127 13.06 18.35 13.97
C VAL A 127 13.03 19.78 13.42
N ASP A 128 14.10 20.21 12.75
CA ASP A 128 14.20 21.58 12.24
C ASP A 128 13.33 21.81 10.99
N SER A 129 13.30 20.86 10.05
CA SER A 129 12.41 20.95 8.89
C SER A 129 10.92 20.88 9.27
N GLY A 130 10.56 20.10 10.29
CA GLY A 130 9.20 20.07 10.86
C GLY A 130 8.74 21.43 11.37
N LYS A 131 9.60 22.14 12.12
CA LYS A 131 9.32 23.51 12.57
C LYS A 131 9.12 24.48 11.40
N GLN A 132 10.00 24.43 10.39
CA GLN A 132 9.90 25.28 9.20
C GLN A 132 8.60 25.00 8.41
N TRP A 133 8.24 23.73 8.24
CA TRP A 133 6.97 23.35 7.62
C TRP A 133 5.78 23.92 8.40
N ARG A 134 5.79 23.78 9.73
CA ARG A 134 4.71 24.27 10.59
C ARG A 134 4.56 25.80 10.50
N GLU A 135 5.66 26.54 10.46
CA GLU A 135 5.66 27.98 10.25
C GLU A 135 5.06 28.37 8.89
N CYS A 136 5.38 27.61 7.83
CA CYS A 136 4.83 27.79 6.49
C CYS A 136 3.33 27.46 6.40
N MET A 137 2.86 26.48 7.16
CA MET A 137 1.45 26.06 7.22
C MET A 137 0.58 26.94 8.12
N ARG A 138 1.17 27.61 9.12
CA ARG A 138 0.47 28.45 10.11
C ARG A 138 -0.52 29.47 9.49
N PRO A 139 -0.22 30.18 8.40
CA PRO A 139 -1.15 31.15 7.80
C PRO A 139 -2.47 30.56 7.33
N LEU A 140 -2.55 29.24 7.12
CA LEU A 140 -3.77 28.56 6.68
C LEU A 140 -4.81 28.40 7.81
N GLY A 141 -4.46 28.73 9.05
CA GLY A 141 -5.40 28.72 10.18
C GLY A 141 -5.87 27.33 10.59
N ILE A 142 -5.15 26.26 10.22
CA ILE A 142 -5.47 24.88 10.61
C ILE A 142 -5.25 24.75 12.13
N ALA A 143 -6.32 24.45 12.85
CA ALA A 143 -6.27 24.28 14.30
C ALA A 143 -5.41 23.06 14.67
N GLY A 144 -4.56 23.20 15.70
CA GLY A 144 -3.79 22.07 16.23
C GLY A 144 -2.78 21.47 15.26
N LEU A 145 -2.14 22.28 14.41
CA LEU A 145 -1.08 21.79 13.52
C LEU A 145 -0.05 20.95 14.30
N PRO A 146 0.24 19.72 13.85
CA PRO A 146 1.23 18.84 14.47
C PRO A 146 2.65 19.42 14.36
N ASP A 147 3.60 18.80 15.05
CA ASP A 147 5.01 19.21 15.00
C ASP A 147 5.70 18.81 13.68
N TYR A 148 5.15 17.81 13.00
CA TYR A 148 5.65 17.26 11.74
C TYR A 148 4.52 17.11 10.73
N PRO A 149 4.82 17.17 9.42
CA PRO A 149 3.84 16.83 8.39
C PRO A 149 3.23 15.44 8.60
N TRP A 150 1.92 15.33 8.46
CA TRP A 150 1.23 14.04 8.53
C TRP A 150 1.53 13.17 7.30
N GLN A 151 1.35 11.86 7.45
CA GLN A 151 1.35 10.92 6.34
C GLN A 151 0.04 11.03 5.57
N THR A 152 0.14 11.20 4.25
CA THR A 152 -1.02 11.48 3.39
C THR A 152 -1.76 10.20 2.95
N ASP A 153 -1.17 9.03 3.17
CA ASP A 153 -1.74 7.71 2.84
C ASP A 153 -2.54 7.06 3.97
N THR A 154 -2.44 7.57 5.20
CA THR A 154 -3.16 7.00 6.35
C THR A 154 -4.45 7.76 6.63
N MET A 155 -4.36 8.92 7.27
CA MET A 155 -5.51 9.73 7.62
C MET A 155 -5.13 11.20 7.74
N LEU A 156 -6.00 12.08 7.22
CA LEU A 156 -5.86 13.52 7.41
C LEU A 156 -6.01 13.89 8.89
N PRO A 157 -5.34 14.96 9.35
CA PRO A 157 -5.58 15.52 10.68
C PRO A 157 -7.07 15.83 10.89
N GLN A 158 -7.56 15.65 12.13
CA GLN A 158 -8.98 15.85 12.46
C GLN A 158 -9.51 17.22 12.01
N ALA A 159 -8.71 18.28 12.13
CA ALA A 159 -9.11 19.62 11.68
C ALA A 159 -9.43 19.71 10.17
N LEU A 160 -8.80 18.87 9.34
CA LEU A 160 -9.12 18.76 7.91
C LEU A 160 -10.31 17.84 7.66
N LEU A 161 -10.47 16.78 8.43
CA LEU A 161 -11.66 15.92 8.37
C LEU A 161 -12.93 16.67 8.79
N ASP A 162 -12.84 17.55 9.78
CA ASP A 162 -13.97 18.41 10.18
C ASP A 162 -14.36 19.40 9.05
N ARG A 163 -13.39 19.83 8.26
CA ARG A 163 -13.60 20.70 7.08
C ARG A 163 -14.17 19.91 5.90
N TRP A 164 -13.77 18.65 5.74
CA TRP A 164 -14.20 17.75 4.67
C TRP A 164 -14.74 16.43 5.25
N PRO A 165 -15.94 16.43 5.86
CA PRO A 165 -16.47 15.28 6.60
C PRO A 165 -16.79 14.05 5.72
N GLN A 166 -16.84 14.24 4.40
CA GLN A 166 -17.03 13.19 3.39
C GLN A 166 -15.73 12.91 2.63
N TRP A 167 -14.58 13.30 3.20
CA TRP A 167 -13.29 13.02 2.59
C TRP A 167 -13.02 11.51 2.59
N THR A 168 -12.52 11.04 1.45
CA THR A 168 -12.09 9.67 1.24
C THR A 168 -10.74 9.71 0.52
N PRO A 169 -9.86 8.70 0.73
CA PRO A 169 -8.56 8.67 0.07
C PRO A 169 -8.64 8.63 -1.47
N THR A 170 -9.77 8.20 -2.03
CA THR A 170 -10.04 8.18 -3.47
C THR A 170 -11.13 9.19 -3.84
N GLY A 171 -11.34 9.41 -5.14
CA GLY A 171 -12.40 10.29 -5.66
C GLY A 171 -11.90 11.68 -6.06
N LYS A 172 -12.84 12.59 -6.35
CA LYS A 172 -12.51 13.92 -6.89
C LYS A 172 -12.31 14.94 -5.76
N PRO A 173 -11.14 15.60 -5.68
CA PRO A 173 -10.91 16.65 -4.68
C PRO A 173 -11.67 17.92 -5.02
N SER A 174 -11.97 18.73 -3.98
CA SER A 174 -12.49 20.09 -4.18
C SER A 174 -11.36 21.05 -4.59
N SER A 175 -11.71 22.23 -5.11
CA SER A 175 -10.71 23.26 -5.41
C SER A 175 -9.96 23.72 -4.15
N GLU A 176 -10.68 23.81 -3.04
CA GLU A 176 -10.13 24.16 -1.74
C GLU A 176 -9.14 23.09 -1.22
N GLU A 177 -9.45 21.81 -1.42
CA GLU A 177 -8.56 20.70 -1.09
C GLU A 177 -7.27 20.77 -1.92
N ILE A 178 -7.38 21.03 -3.23
CA ILE A 178 -6.23 21.19 -4.13
C ILE A 178 -5.36 22.37 -3.69
N GLU A 179 -5.95 23.53 -3.38
CA GLU A 179 -5.20 24.71 -2.95
C GLU A 179 -4.42 24.44 -1.67
N LEU A 180 -5.07 23.84 -0.67
CA LEU A 180 -4.47 23.52 0.62
C LEU A 180 -3.36 22.47 0.47
N ALA A 181 -3.62 21.37 -0.23
CA ALA A 181 -2.64 20.32 -0.48
C ALA A 181 -1.44 20.83 -1.28
N THR A 182 -1.67 21.70 -2.25
CA THR A 182 -0.60 22.33 -3.03
C THR A 182 0.27 23.23 -2.16
N HIS A 183 -0.32 23.98 -1.22
CA HIS A 183 0.43 24.79 -0.25
C HIS A 183 1.24 23.92 0.69
N ASP A 184 0.65 22.86 1.24
CA ASP A 184 1.34 21.88 2.09
C ASP A 184 2.53 21.24 1.37
N ALA A 185 2.32 20.75 0.15
CA ALA A 185 3.39 20.15 -0.65
C ALA A 185 4.57 21.13 -0.88
N LYS A 186 4.28 22.43 -1.10
CA LYS A 186 5.33 23.46 -1.18
C LYS A 186 6.03 23.68 0.16
N CYS A 187 5.29 23.72 1.26
CA CYS A 187 5.89 23.85 2.59
C CYS A 187 6.81 22.66 2.93
N ARG A 188 6.41 21.44 2.55
CA ARG A 188 7.24 20.22 2.74
C ARG A 188 8.51 20.26 1.89
N GLU A 189 8.42 20.75 0.65
CA GLU A 189 9.58 20.93 -0.23
C GLU A 189 10.53 22.02 0.29
N GLN A 190 10.00 23.20 0.62
CA GLN A 190 10.78 24.37 1.05
C GLN A 190 11.46 24.19 2.42
N SER A 191 10.81 23.48 3.33
CA SER A 191 11.39 23.15 4.64
C SER A 191 12.49 22.10 4.57
N GLY A 192 12.64 21.42 3.43
CA GLY A 192 13.53 20.27 3.28
C GLY A 192 13.01 18.98 3.92
N TRP A 193 11.77 18.95 4.40
CA TRP A 193 11.20 17.78 5.08
C TRP A 193 11.29 16.50 4.25
N ILE A 194 10.85 16.56 2.98
CA ILE A 194 10.84 15.38 2.10
C ILE A 194 12.24 14.82 1.88
N HIS A 195 13.22 15.69 1.67
CA HIS A 195 14.61 15.28 1.47
C HIS A 195 15.20 14.67 2.75
N ASN A 196 15.04 15.35 3.89
CA ASN A 196 15.57 14.88 5.17
C ASN A 196 14.93 13.56 5.61
N LEU A 197 13.65 13.35 5.33
CA LEU A 197 12.96 12.09 5.62
C LEU A 197 13.49 10.96 4.74
N TYR A 198 13.65 11.22 3.44
CA TYR A 198 14.23 10.25 2.51
C TYR A 198 15.63 9.80 2.95
N GLU A 199 16.53 10.73 3.28
CA GLU A 199 17.89 10.39 3.72
C GLU A 199 17.87 9.56 5.02
N ALA A 200 17.03 9.93 5.98
CA ALA A 200 16.91 9.21 7.24
C ALA A 200 16.34 7.79 7.05
N GLU A 201 15.32 7.64 6.22
CA GLU A 201 14.73 6.33 5.88
C GLU A 201 15.72 5.46 5.10
N TRP A 202 16.46 6.06 4.18
CA TRP A 202 17.49 5.37 3.40
C TRP A 202 18.60 4.84 4.31
N ASP A 203 19.14 5.67 5.18
CA ASP A 203 20.19 5.27 6.13
C ASP A 203 19.71 4.18 7.08
N LEU A 204 18.47 4.26 7.56
CA LEU A 204 17.87 3.25 8.42
C LEU A 204 17.73 1.91 7.68
N ARG A 205 17.14 1.92 6.48
CA ARG A 205 16.94 0.71 5.66
C ARG A 205 18.26 0.10 5.22
N LYS A 206 19.25 0.92 4.87
CA LYS A 206 20.59 0.44 4.51
C LYS A 206 21.24 -0.32 5.66
N LYS A 207 21.24 0.24 6.87
CA LYS A 207 21.78 -0.43 8.06
C LYS A 207 21.06 -1.74 8.36
N PHE A 208 19.73 -1.75 8.21
CA PHE A 208 18.93 -2.96 8.38
C PHE A 208 19.33 -4.04 7.37
N VAL A 209 19.43 -3.70 6.08
CA VAL A 209 19.86 -4.64 5.03
C VAL A 209 21.27 -5.16 5.28
N GLU A 210 22.20 -4.30 5.70
CA GLU A 210 23.57 -4.72 6.03
C GLU A 210 23.61 -5.70 7.22
N ALA A 211 22.78 -5.48 8.25
CA ALA A 211 22.70 -6.34 9.43
C ALA A 211 22.00 -7.69 9.17
N HIS A 212 21.03 -7.72 8.24
CA HIS A 212 20.18 -8.89 7.97
C HIS A 212 20.41 -9.49 6.57
N LYS A 213 21.56 -9.20 5.95
CA LYS A 213 21.81 -9.57 4.55
C LYS A 213 21.61 -11.06 4.26
N ALA A 214 22.12 -11.93 5.12
CA ALA A 214 22.03 -13.38 4.90
C ALA A 214 20.59 -13.89 4.92
N ASP A 215 19.77 -13.38 5.85
CA ASP A 215 18.37 -13.75 5.98
C ASP A 215 17.56 -13.21 4.78
N LEU A 216 17.80 -11.94 4.41
CA LEU A 216 17.16 -11.32 3.24
C LEU A 216 17.52 -12.02 1.92
N ASP A 217 18.78 -12.43 1.75
CA ASP A 217 19.22 -13.19 0.56
C ASP A 217 18.54 -14.57 0.51
N ALA A 218 18.31 -15.21 1.67
CA ALA A 218 17.60 -16.48 1.76
C ALA A 218 16.10 -16.33 1.42
N ASP A 219 15.43 -15.31 1.97
CA ASP A 219 14.04 -14.99 1.66
C ASP A 219 13.86 -14.66 0.18
N LEU A 220 14.74 -13.84 -0.40
CA LEU A 220 14.70 -13.51 -1.82
C LEU A 220 14.80 -14.77 -2.69
N LYS A 221 15.72 -15.69 -2.37
CA LYS A 221 15.87 -16.94 -3.12
C LYS A 221 14.60 -17.80 -3.04
N LYS A 222 13.98 -17.90 -1.86
CA LYS A 222 12.74 -18.63 -1.65
C LYS A 222 11.60 -18.04 -2.49
N ASP A 223 11.48 -16.71 -2.51
CA ASP A 223 10.47 -16.01 -3.31
C ASP A 223 10.71 -16.16 -4.81
N GLU A 224 11.96 -16.12 -5.28
CA GLU A 224 12.31 -16.40 -6.68
C GLU A 224 11.93 -17.82 -7.11
N GLU A 225 12.19 -18.81 -6.26
CA GLU A 225 11.82 -20.21 -6.51
C GLU A 225 10.30 -20.41 -6.52
N LYS A 226 9.58 -19.72 -5.64
CA LYS A 226 8.11 -19.69 -5.64
C LYS A 226 7.57 -19.02 -6.91
N GLY A 227 8.17 -17.91 -7.33
CA GLY A 227 7.81 -17.22 -8.58
C GLY A 227 8.00 -18.10 -9.82
N LYS A 228 9.12 -18.83 -9.91
CA LYS A 228 9.37 -19.79 -11.00
C LYS A 228 8.33 -20.92 -11.03
N ARG A 229 7.96 -21.47 -9.87
CA ARG A 229 6.89 -22.48 -9.77
C ARG A 229 5.55 -21.92 -10.21
N ALA A 230 5.21 -20.69 -9.82
CA ALA A 230 3.97 -20.04 -10.24
C ALA A 230 3.89 -19.87 -11.75
N LEU A 231 4.97 -19.42 -12.40
CA LEU A 231 5.04 -19.31 -13.86
C LEU A 231 4.87 -20.68 -14.55
N GLN A 232 5.50 -21.74 -14.03
CA GLN A 232 5.31 -23.09 -14.58
C GLN A 232 3.87 -23.57 -14.48
N VAL A 233 3.20 -23.32 -13.35
CA VAL A 233 1.78 -23.66 -13.17
C VAL A 233 0.93 -22.92 -14.20
N ILE A 234 1.17 -21.62 -14.43
CA ILE A 234 0.45 -20.81 -15.42
C ILE A 234 0.65 -21.37 -16.83
N ASP A 235 1.90 -21.61 -17.25
CA ASP A 235 2.24 -22.14 -18.59
C ASP A 235 1.59 -23.49 -18.89
N GLU A 236 1.37 -24.32 -17.87
CA GLU A 236 0.67 -25.61 -18.00
C GLU A 236 -0.84 -25.46 -18.16
N TYR A 237 -1.44 -24.38 -17.65
CA TYR A 237 -2.87 -24.08 -17.78
C TYR A 237 -3.23 -23.30 -19.04
N GLU A 238 -2.27 -22.61 -19.68
CA GLU A 238 -2.46 -21.90 -20.95
C GLU A 238 -2.32 -22.80 -22.20
N LYS A 239 -1.88 -24.06 -22.03
CA LYS A 239 -1.80 -25.09 -23.08
C LYS A 239 -3.07 -25.94 -23.15
#